data_AF-A0A9E3TTQ3-F1
#
_entry.id   AF-A0A9E3TTQ3-F1
#
_cell.length_a   1.000
_cell.length_b   1.000
_cell.length_c   1.000
_cell.angle_alpha   90.00
_cell.angle_beta   90.00
_cell.angle_gamma   90.00
#
_symmetry.space_group_name_H-M   'P 1'
#
loop_
_entity.id
_entity.type
_entity.pdbx_description
1 polymer ?
#
loop_
_entity_poly.entity_id
_entity_poly.type
_entity_poly.pdbx_seq_one_letter_code
_entity_poly.pdbx_strand_id
1 'polypeptide(L)'
;MVSSPKVSPRAQIEAAVLHGHLWKYRVSTLALLAEAYFSEGKRPRELARKVVSPLIAQGLLAELRLVIRPVPQLSKPTFVWSSGRAAPNANALSYLLEKRFGKPSVQTTVFFATRAAVRRFGGRGGQIKRSHQVSHDLACTAVYLRLEQTRPEVARDWKNEDFYAGTLKRGEKLGDALLIGPDGPYRLIEVLGRYTAKHIQALHDFSAAKELPYELW
;
A
#
# COMPACT_ATOMS: atom_id res chain seq x y z
N MET A 1 11.30 -34.85 -21.01
CA MET A 1 11.22 -33.46 -20.54
C MET A 1 9.76 -33.05 -20.49
N VAL A 2 9.17 -32.97 -19.29
CA VAL A 2 7.79 -32.48 -19.15
C VAL A 2 7.85 -30.96 -19.24
N SER A 3 7.32 -30.41 -20.34
CA SER A 3 7.13 -28.97 -20.50
C SER A 3 6.30 -28.46 -19.34
N SER A 4 6.87 -27.57 -18.52
CA SER A 4 6.13 -26.93 -17.44
C SER A 4 4.91 -26.20 -18.03
N PRO A 5 3.70 -26.37 -17.46
CA PRO A 5 2.50 -25.79 -18.03
C PRO A 5 2.63 -24.25 -18.08
N LYS A 6 2.40 -23.66 -19.25
CA LYS A 6 2.36 -22.20 -19.42
C LYS A 6 1.21 -21.65 -18.59
N VAL A 7 1.54 -20.93 -17.51
CA VAL A 7 0.55 -20.23 -16.68
C VAL A 7 -0.07 -19.10 -17.50
N SER A 8 -1.41 -19.05 -17.57
CA SER A 8 -2.10 -17.99 -18.32
C SER A 8 -1.80 -16.60 -17.72
N PRO A 9 -1.78 -15.51 -18.52
CA PRO A 9 -1.57 -14.15 -18.01
C PRO A 9 -2.55 -13.77 -16.89
N ARG A 10 -3.80 -14.24 -16.98
CA ARG A 10 -4.80 -14.03 -15.93
C ARG A 10 -4.41 -14.70 -14.62
N ALA A 11 -3.96 -15.94 -14.66
CA ALA A 11 -3.55 -16.68 -13.47
C ALA A 11 -2.31 -16.03 -12.80
N GLN A 12 -1.41 -15.42 -13.58
CA GLN A 12 -0.31 -14.64 -13.03
C GLN A 12 -0.81 -13.40 -12.26
N ILE A 13 -1.79 -12.68 -12.81
CA ILE A 13 -2.40 -11.52 -12.12
C ILE A 13 -3.17 -11.96 -10.88
N GLU A 14 -3.92 -13.07 -10.92
CA GLU A 14 -4.61 -13.63 -9.75
C GLU A 14 -3.61 -13.94 -8.63
N ALA A 15 -2.48 -14.58 -8.97
CA ALA A 15 -1.41 -14.84 -8.02
C ALA A 15 -0.78 -13.55 -7.48
N ALA A 16 -0.53 -12.54 -8.32
CA ALA A 16 0.01 -11.25 -7.90
C ALA A 16 -0.94 -10.50 -6.95
N VAL A 17 -2.24 -10.47 -7.25
CA VAL A 17 -3.26 -9.86 -6.40
C VAL A 17 -3.34 -10.55 -5.04
N LEU A 18 -3.35 -11.88 -5.02
CA LEU A 18 -3.38 -12.64 -3.77
C LEU A 18 -2.09 -12.42 -2.96
N HIS A 19 -0.93 -12.52 -3.60
CA HIS A 19 0.37 -12.27 -2.98
C HIS A 19 0.45 -10.85 -2.40
N GLY A 20 -0.04 -9.85 -3.13
CA GLY A 20 -0.14 -8.47 -2.69
C GLY A 20 -0.93 -8.33 -1.40
N HIS A 21 -2.13 -8.91 -1.32
CA HIS A 21 -2.97 -8.87 -0.11
C HIS A 21 -2.37 -9.61 1.09
N LEU A 22 -1.56 -10.65 0.84
CA LEU A 22 -0.95 -11.44 1.91
C LEU A 22 0.31 -10.78 2.47
N TRP A 23 1.09 -10.08 1.64
CA TRP A 23 2.45 -9.70 2.00
C TRP A 23 2.79 -8.22 1.83
N LYS A 24 2.02 -7.48 1.02
CA LYS A 24 2.39 -6.13 0.60
C LYS A 24 1.42 -5.08 1.13
N TYR A 25 0.12 -5.32 1.00
CA TYR A 25 -0.94 -4.40 1.41
C TYR A 25 -2.13 -5.15 2.03
N ARG A 26 -2.93 -4.47 2.85
CA ARG A 26 -4.01 -5.10 3.63
C ARG A 26 -5.35 -5.18 2.87
N VAL A 27 -5.64 -4.17 2.06
CA VAL A 27 -6.93 -4.00 1.38
C VAL A 27 -6.75 -3.48 -0.03
N SER A 28 -7.69 -3.68 -0.93
CA SER A 28 -7.72 -3.02 -2.24
C SER A 28 -9.14 -2.69 -2.68
N THR A 29 -9.28 -1.96 -3.79
CA THR A 29 -10.56 -1.79 -4.48
C THR A 29 -10.44 -2.26 -5.92
N LEU A 30 -11.57 -2.50 -6.59
CA LEU A 30 -11.56 -2.80 -8.02
C LEU A 30 -10.91 -1.67 -8.83
N ALA A 31 -11.09 -0.41 -8.40
CA ALA A 31 -10.51 0.74 -9.09
C ALA A 31 -8.98 0.72 -9.04
N LEU A 32 -8.39 0.44 -7.87
CA LEU A 32 -6.93 0.33 -7.72
C LEU A 32 -6.37 -0.84 -8.52
N LEU A 33 -7.00 -2.01 -8.47
CA LEU A 33 -6.56 -3.18 -9.24
C LEU A 33 -6.73 -2.96 -10.75
N ALA A 34 -7.80 -2.27 -11.17
CA ALA A 34 -8.04 -1.92 -12.55
C ALA A 34 -6.97 -0.96 -13.11
N GLU A 35 -6.61 0.07 -12.34
CA GLU A 35 -5.54 0.99 -12.69
C GLU A 35 -4.17 0.30 -12.70
N ALA A 36 -3.93 -0.63 -11.76
CA ALA A 36 -2.66 -1.33 -11.63
C ALA A 36 -2.38 -2.34 -12.75
N TYR A 37 -3.38 -3.15 -13.13
CA TYR A 37 -3.16 -4.30 -14.00
C TYR A 37 -3.84 -4.21 -15.36
N PHE A 38 -4.73 -3.23 -15.57
CA PHE A 38 -5.60 -3.17 -16.75
C PHE A 38 -5.75 -1.78 -17.36
N SER A 39 -4.88 -0.82 -17.02
CA SER A 39 -4.99 0.59 -17.44
C SER A 39 -5.12 0.80 -18.95
N GLU A 40 -4.53 -0.08 -19.77
CA GLU A 40 -4.53 0.00 -21.24
C GLU A 40 -5.71 -0.74 -21.89
N GLY A 41 -6.49 -1.49 -21.10
CA GLY A 41 -7.55 -2.36 -21.61
C GLY A 41 -8.91 -1.68 -21.75
N LYS A 42 -9.76 -2.23 -22.63
CA LYS A 42 -11.20 -1.89 -22.66
C LYS A 42 -11.87 -2.46 -21.40
N ARG A 43 -12.62 -1.64 -20.67
CA ARG A 43 -13.39 -2.02 -19.46
C ARG A 43 -12.51 -2.58 -18.32
N PRO A 44 -11.54 -1.79 -17.82
CA PRO A 44 -10.52 -2.27 -16.88
C PRO A 44 -11.10 -2.79 -15.55
N ARG A 45 -12.20 -2.20 -15.08
CA ARG A 45 -12.91 -2.66 -13.85
C ARG A 45 -13.55 -4.03 -14.01
N GLU A 46 -14.09 -4.34 -15.19
CA GLU A 46 -14.66 -5.67 -15.45
C GLU A 46 -13.56 -6.75 -15.47
N LEU A 47 -12.40 -6.42 -16.05
CA LEU A 47 -11.23 -7.30 -16.04
C LEU A 47 -10.70 -7.53 -14.62
N ALA A 48 -10.57 -6.48 -13.82
CA ALA A 48 -10.20 -6.59 -12.41
C ALA A 48 -11.20 -7.45 -11.62
N ARG A 49 -12.52 -7.30 -11.87
CA ARG A 49 -13.53 -8.16 -11.24
C ARG A 49 -13.38 -9.62 -11.65
N LYS A 50 -13.07 -9.91 -12.92
CA LYS A 50 -12.81 -11.28 -13.39
C LYS A 50 -11.61 -11.92 -12.67
N VAL A 51 -10.60 -11.16 -12.28
CA VAL A 51 -9.46 -11.66 -11.46
C VAL A 51 -9.86 -11.90 -10.01
N VAL A 52 -10.60 -10.97 -9.40
CA VAL A 52 -10.95 -11.06 -7.97
C VAL A 52 -12.03 -12.11 -7.69
N SER A 53 -13.00 -12.29 -8.59
CA SER A 53 -14.14 -13.19 -8.36
C SER A 53 -13.74 -14.65 -8.07
N PRO A 54 -12.81 -15.29 -8.81
CA PRO A 54 -12.32 -16.63 -8.47
C PRO A 54 -11.66 -16.71 -7.09
N LEU A 55 -10.90 -15.69 -6.69
CA LEU A 55 -10.26 -15.64 -5.38
C LEU A 55 -11.29 -15.52 -4.25
N ILE A 56 -12.39 -14.79 -4.47
CA ILE A 56 -13.52 -14.74 -3.54
C ILE A 56 -14.26 -16.09 -3.49
N ALA A 57 -14.54 -16.69 -4.64
CA ALA A 57 -15.25 -17.97 -4.73
C ALA A 57 -14.48 -19.10 -4.01
N GLN A 58 -13.15 -19.05 -4.03
CA GLN A 58 -12.28 -19.96 -3.29
C GLN A 58 -12.11 -19.59 -1.80
N GLY A 59 -12.75 -18.52 -1.34
CA GLY A 59 -12.62 -18.03 0.04
C GLY A 59 -11.25 -17.44 0.36
N LEU A 60 -10.43 -17.09 -0.64
CA LEU A 60 -9.09 -16.55 -0.45
C LEU A 60 -9.12 -15.03 -0.22
N LEU A 61 -10.02 -14.33 -0.91
CA LEU A 61 -10.36 -12.94 -0.62
C LEU A 61 -11.79 -12.84 -0.08
N ALA A 62 -12.06 -11.82 0.72
CA ALA A 62 -13.41 -11.41 1.10
C ALA A 62 -13.68 -9.99 0.62
N GLU A 63 -14.96 -9.65 0.44
CA GLU A 63 -15.41 -8.30 0.12
C GLU A 63 -16.18 -7.67 1.29
N LEU A 64 -15.98 -6.37 1.51
CA LEU A 64 -16.71 -5.58 2.51
C LEU A 64 -17.08 -4.22 1.93
N ARG A 65 -18.30 -3.75 2.21
CA ARG A 65 -18.76 -2.41 1.81
C ARG A 65 -18.61 -1.47 3.01
N LEU A 66 -17.93 -0.35 2.80
CA LEU A 66 -17.67 0.66 3.83
C LEU A 66 -17.88 2.06 3.28
N VAL A 67 -18.22 3.00 4.14
CA VAL A 67 -18.21 4.43 3.80
C VAL A 67 -16.84 4.99 4.17
N ILE A 68 -16.02 5.24 3.16
CA ILE A 68 -14.62 5.63 3.33
C ILE A 68 -14.27 6.76 2.37
N ARG A 69 -13.22 7.51 2.70
CA ARG A 69 -12.70 8.52 1.78
C ARG A 69 -11.99 7.84 0.62
N PRO A 70 -12.31 8.19 -0.65
CA PRO A 70 -11.58 7.72 -1.81
C PRO A 70 -10.11 8.10 -1.73
N VAL A 71 -9.23 7.19 -2.15
CA VAL A 71 -7.81 7.48 -2.32
C VAL A 71 -7.65 8.45 -3.50
N PRO A 72 -6.93 9.57 -3.35
CA PRO A 72 -6.60 10.44 -4.47
C PRO A 72 -5.64 9.74 -5.44
N GLN A 73 -5.48 10.25 -6.65
CA GLN A 73 -4.50 9.68 -7.57
C GLN A 73 -3.08 9.92 -7.04
N LEU A 74 -2.33 8.84 -6.83
CA LEU A 74 -0.96 8.86 -6.29
C LEU A 74 0.05 8.56 -7.41
N SER A 75 0.39 9.56 -8.22
CA SER A 75 1.31 9.39 -9.36
C SER A 75 2.79 9.49 -8.99
N LYS A 76 3.11 10.29 -7.97
CA LYS A 76 4.47 10.56 -7.45
C LYS A 76 4.40 10.98 -5.97
N PRO A 77 5.53 10.91 -5.23
CA PRO A 77 5.59 11.46 -3.88
C PRO A 77 5.37 12.98 -3.90
N THR A 78 4.72 13.50 -2.87
CA THR A 78 4.58 14.94 -2.60
C THR A 78 5.92 15.55 -2.22
N PHE A 79 6.76 14.80 -1.51
CA PHE A 79 8.06 15.25 -1.03
C PHE A 79 9.03 14.09 -0.89
N VAL A 80 10.31 14.34 -1.14
CA VAL A 80 11.39 13.36 -0.98
C VAL A 80 12.54 14.05 -0.25
N TRP A 81 13.07 13.38 0.76
CA TRP A 81 14.24 13.87 1.52
C TRP A 81 15.33 12.80 1.58
N SER A 82 16.57 13.27 1.59
CA SER A 82 17.78 12.48 1.77
C SER A 82 18.74 13.23 2.69
N SER A 83 19.64 12.51 3.36
CA SER A 83 20.67 13.12 4.21
C SER A 83 21.46 14.22 3.47
N GLY A 84 21.81 15.28 4.20
CA GLY A 84 22.46 16.48 3.64
C GLY A 84 21.53 17.46 2.92
N ARG A 85 20.23 17.15 2.73
CA ARG A 85 19.24 18.11 2.23
C ARG A 85 18.58 18.88 3.36
N ALA A 86 18.15 20.11 3.06
CA ALA A 86 17.41 20.94 4.01
C ALA A 86 16.15 20.25 4.54
N ALA A 87 15.82 20.52 5.80
CA ALA A 87 14.60 20.04 6.44
C ALA A 87 13.34 20.53 5.68
N PRO A 88 12.25 19.74 5.67
CA PRO A 88 11.02 20.16 5.04
C PRO A 88 10.39 21.36 5.75
N ASN A 89 9.67 22.21 5.00
CA ASN A 89 8.68 23.09 5.61
C ASN A 89 7.44 22.26 5.99
N ALA A 90 7.40 21.80 7.24
CA ALA A 90 6.35 20.92 7.76
C ALA A 90 4.94 21.52 7.64
N ASN A 91 4.79 22.84 7.83
CA ASN A 91 3.50 23.53 7.69
C ASN A 91 3.00 23.51 6.24
N ALA A 92 3.88 23.84 5.29
CA ALA A 92 3.55 23.82 3.86
C ALA A 92 3.17 22.40 3.40
N LEU A 93 3.92 21.38 3.84
CA LEU A 93 3.60 19.98 3.51
C LEU A 93 2.27 19.52 4.13
N SER A 94 2.02 19.85 5.40
CA SER A 94 0.77 19.51 6.09
C SER A 94 -0.46 20.05 5.32
N TYR A 95 -0.39 21.31 4.87
CA TYR A 95 -1.45 21.94 4.08
C TYR A 95 -1.65 21.26 2.71
N LEU A 96 -0.56 20.96 1.99
CA LEU A 96 -0.63 20.29 0.68
C LEU A 96 -1.27 18.90 0.77
N LEU A 97 -0.91 18.15 1.81
CA LEU A 97 -1.43 16.81 2.05
C LEU A 97 -2.90 16.84 2.46
N GLU A 98 -3.31 17.76 3.33
CA GLU A 98 -4.71 17.92 3.69
C GLU A 98 -5.59 18.20 2.46
N LYS A 99 -5.15 19.10 1.57
CA LYS A 99 -5.85 19.42 0.32
C LYS A 99 -5.97 18.21 -0.60
N ARG A 100 -4.92 17.38 -0.68
CA ARG A 100 -4.88 16.18 -1.52
C ARG A 100 -5.92 15.13 -1.09
N PHE A 101 -6.20 15.04 0.20
CA PHE A 101 -7.17 14.09 0.79
C PHE A 101 -8.51 14.75 1.15
N GLY A 102 -8.96 15.75 0.37
CA GLY A 102 -10.16 16.54 0.66
C GLY A 102 -11.51 15.95 0.21
N LYS A 103 -11.53 14.86 -0.56
CA LYS A 103 -12.79 14.29 -1.10
C LYS A 103 -13.72 13.77 0.00
N PRO A 104 -15.06 13.86 -0.18
CA PRO A 104 -16.02 13.31 0.78
C PRO A 104 -15.98 11.77 0.80
N SER A 105 -16.41 11.19 1.91
CA SER A 105 -16.52 9.73 2.03
C SER A 105 -17.65 9.20 1.14
N VAL A 106 -17.42 8.05 0.50
CA VAL A 106 -18.39 7.37 -0.35
C VAL A 106 -18.43 5.88 -0.03
N GLN A 107 -19.56 5.25 -0.34
CA GLN A 107 -19.67 3.80 -0.22
C GLN A 107 -18.72 3.11 -1.21
N THR A 108 -17.80 2.32 -0.68
CA THR A 108 -16.73 1.66 -1.42
C THR A 108 -16.67 0.18 -1.03
N THR A 109 -16.62 -0.70 -2.03
CA THR A 109 -16.32 -2.12 -1.82
C THR A 109 -14.80 -2.30 -1.77
N VAL A 110 -14.32 -2.90 -0.68
CA VAL A 110 -12.92 -3.27 -0.49
C VAL A 110 -12.75 -4.77 -0.46
N PHE A 111 -11.57 -5.24 -0.87
CA PHE A 111 -11.16 -6.64 -0.81
C PHE A 111 -10.01 -6.82 0.16
N PHE A 112 -9.95 -7.95 0.86
CA PHE A 112 -8.86 -8.29 1.77
C PHE A 112 -8.65 -9.81 1.82
N ALA A 113 -7.43 -10.23 2.16
CA ALA A 113 -7.12 -11.65 2.34
C ALA A 113 -7.86 -12.22 3.56
N THR A 114 -8.45 -13.41 3.41
CA THR A 114 -9.15 -14.09 4.51
C THR A 114 -8.18 -14.85 5.42
N ARG A 115 -8.66 -15.29 6.59
CA ARG A 115 -7.89 -16.21 7.45
C ARG A 115 -7.58 -17.54 6.74
N ALA A 116 -8.45 -17.98 5.82
CA ALA A 116 -8.23 -19.20 5.06
C ALA A 116 -7.06 -19.05 4.07
N ALA A 117 -6.95 -17.91 3.40
CA ALA A 117 -5.78 -17.61 2.57
C ALA A 117 -4.49 -17.61 3.38
N VAL A 118 -4.50 -16.93 4.54
CA VAL A 118 -3.31 -16.88 5.42
C VAL A 118 -2.89 -18.27 5.88
N ARG A 119 -3.84 -19.13 6.29
CA ARG A 119 -3.51 -20.51 6.67
C ARG A 119 -2.91 -21.32 5.54
N ARG A 120 -3.32 -21.07 4.29
CA ARG A 120 -2.89 -21.82 3.12
C ARG A 120 -1.56 -21.35 2.54
N PHE A 121 -1.29 -20.05 2.60
CA PHE A 121 -0.17 -19.42 1.89
C PHE A 121 0.77 -18.62 2.81
N GLY A 122 0.51 -18.59 4.12
CA GLY A 122 1.18 -17.68 5.04
C GLY A 122 0.74 -16.23 4.85
N GLY A 123 1.49 -15.30 5.45
CA GLY A 123 1.26 -13.86 5.30
C GLY A 123 0.25 -13.31 6.31
N ARG A 124 -0.46 -12.26 5.91
CA ARG A 124 -1.34 -11.46 6.76
C ARG A 124 -2.72 -11.30 6.14
N GLY A 125 -3.72 -11.18 7.00
CA GLY A 125 -5.11 -11.09 6.58
C GLY A 125 -6.06 -11.49 7.70
N GLY A 126 -7.34 -11.58 7.38
CA GLY A 126 -8.36 -12.14 8.25
C GLY A 126 -9.55 -11.22 8.46
N GLN A 127 -9.35 -10.06 9.07
CA GLN A 127 -10.42 -9.10 9.35
C GLN A 127 -9.90 -7.66 9.33
N ILE A 128 -10.73 -6.76 8.79
CA ILE A 128 -10.56 -5.32 8.94
C ILE A 128 -11.04 -4.94 10.35
N LYS A 129 -10.10 -4.63 11.25
CA LYS A 129 -10.41 -4.34 12.67
C LYS A 129 -11.01 -2.95 12.88
N ARG A 130 -10.64 -1.97 12.05
CA ARG A 130 -10.99 -0.57 12.22
C ARG A 130 -11.35 0.05 10.87
N SER A 131 -12.64 0.29 10.65
CA SER A 131 -13.14 0.85 9.39
C SER A 131 -12.51 2.19 9.01
N HIS A 132 -12.16 3.02 10.00
CA HIS A 132 -11.50 4.32 9.76
C HIS A 132 -10.05 4.18 9.24
N GLN A 133 -9.37 3.05 9.49
CA GLN A 133 -8.01 2.81 8.98
C GLN A 133 -8.00 2.41 7.50
N VAL A 134 -9.13 1.96 6.95
CA VAL A 134 -9.20 1.44 5.58
C VAL A 134 -8.83 2.49 4.53
N SER A 135 -9.20 3.76 4.73
CA SER A 135 -8.78 4.83 3.81
C SER A 135 -7.25 4.97 3.76
N HIS A 136 -6.58 4.83 4.90
CA HIS A 136 -5.11 4.88 4.98
C HIS A 136 -4.49 3.63 4.35
N ASP A 137 -4.99 2.43 4.69
CA ASP A 137 -4.49 1.20 4.09
C ASP A 137 -4.68 1.16 2.55
N LEU A 138 -5.79 1.70 2.04
CA LEU A 138 -5.99 1.84 0.59
C LEU A 138 -5.00 2.83 -0.04
N ALA A 139 -4.62 3.89 0.67
CA ALA A 139 -3.59 4.80 0.19
C ALA A 139 -2.23 4.10 0.14
N CYS A 140 -1.85 3.33 1.17
CA CYS A 140 -0.66 2.47 1.15
C CYS A 140 -0.67 1.49 -0.02
N THR A 141 -1.83 0.92 -0.31
CA THR A 141 -2.03 0.02 -1.45
C THR A 141 -1.80 0.73 -2.78
N ALA A 142 -2.34 1.93 -2.94
CA ALA A 142 -2.15 2.73 -4.14
C ALA A 142 -0.67 3.09 -4.36
N VAL A 143 0.06 3.44 -3.29
CA VAL A 143 1.53 3.67 -3.37
C VAL A 143 2.26 2.40 -3.77
N TYR A 144 2.00 1.27 -3.11
CA TYR A 144 2.63 0.00 -3.46
C TYR A 144 2.40 -0.37 -4.94
N LEU A 145 1.14 -0.32 -5.41
CA LEU A 145 0.82 -0.66 -6.79
C LEU A 145 1.48 0.32 -7.78
N ARG A 146 1.56 1.60 -7.44
CA ARG A 146 2.29 2.59 -8.25
C ARG A 146 3.78 2.27 -8.34
N LEU A 147 4.39 1.89 -7.22
CA LEU A 147 5.79 1.46 -7.18
C LEU A 147 5.97 0.19 -8.01
N GLU A 148 5.09 -0.79 -7.88
CA GLU A 148 5.15 -2.05 -8.65
C GLU A 148 5.13 -1.79 -10.16
N GLN A 149 4.35 -0.82 -10.63
CA GLN A 149 4.29 -0.44 -12.04
C GLN A 149 5.51 0.36 -12.53
N THR A 150 6.07 1.25 -11.70
CA THR A 150 7.05 2.26 -12.15
C THR A 150 8.48 2.02 -11.69
N ARG A 151 8.63 1.31 -10.57
CA ARG A 151 9.89 0.99 -9.87
C ARG A 151 9.77 -0.41 -9.23
N PRO A 152 9.58 -1.49 -10.02
CA PRO A 152 9.33 -2.84 -9.50
C PRO A 152 10.46 -3.34 -8.58
N GLU A 153 11.69 -2.91 -8.82
CA GLU A 153 12.83 -3.16 -7.94
C GLU A 153 12.62 -2.58 -6.53
N VAL A 154 12.06 -1.37 -6.43
CA VAL A 154 11.73 -0.73 -5.14
C VAL A 154 10.52 -1.41 -4.48
N ALA A 155 9.49 -1.77 -5.25
CA ALA A 155 8.32 -2.46 -4.71
C ALA A 155 8.64 -3.84 -4.11
N ARG A 156 9.66 -4.51 -4.65
CA ARG A 156 10.16 -5.79 -4.12
C ARG A 156 10.62 -5.66 -2.67
N ASP A 157 11.31 -4.58 -2.36
CA ASP A 157 11.91 -4.29 -1.05
C ASP A 157 10.90 -3.76 -0.04
N TRP A 158 9.67 -3.46 -0.48
CA TRP A 158 8.58 -3.00 0.38
C TRP A 158 8.24 -4.00 1.49
N LYS A 159 8.34 -3.51 2.73
CA LYS A 159 7.84 -4.13 3.96
C LYS A 159 6.89 -3.16 4.65
N ASN A 160 5.62 -3.56 4.78
CA ASN A 160 4.62 -2.76 5.49
C ASN A 160 4.83 -2.79 7.01
N GLU A 161 4.13 -1.91 7.72
CA GLU A 161 4.18 -1.77 9.18
C GLU A 161 4.05 -3.09 9.95
N ASP A 162 3.18 -4.00 9.51
CA ASP A 162 3.00 -5.28 10.20
C ASP A 162 4.30 -6.13 10.22
N PHE A 163 5.29 -5.83 9.37
CA PHE A 163 6.58 -6.52 9.33
C PHE A 163 7.44 -6.24 10.55
N TYR A 164 7.34 -5.03 11.11
CA TYR A 164 8.16 -4.59 12.23
C TYR A 164 7.34 -4.21 13.47
N ALA A 165 6.02 -4.42 13.46
CA ALA A 165 5.14 -4.13 14.59
C ALA A 165 5.55 -4.84 15.92
N GLY A 166 6.28 -5.96 15.85
CA GLY A 166 6.80 -6.67 17.02
C GLY A 166 8.24 -6.34 17.40
N THR A 167 8.96 -5.57 16.58
CA THR A 167 10.38 -5.24 16.79
C THR A 167 10.60 -3.81 17.24
N LEU A 168 9.56 -2.97 17.14
CA LEU A 168 9.59 -1.57 17.56
C LEU A 168 9.54 -1.43 19.08
N LYS A 169 10.34 -0.51 19.63
CA LYS A 169 10.19 -0.10 21.03
C LYS A 169 8.83 0.58 21.22
N ARG A 170 8.29 0.51 22.43
CA ARG A 170 7.02 1.18 22.76
C ARG A 170 7.13 2.69 22.47
N GLY A 171 6.33 3.17 21.52
CA GLY A 171 6.30 4.58 21.10
C GLY A 171 7.13 4.92 19.87
N GLU A 172 7.92 3.99 19.32
CA GLU A 172 8.67 4.20 18.08
C GLU A 172 7.76 3.86 16.88
N LYS A 173 7.48 4.84 16.00
CA LYS A 173 6.80 4.62 14.70
C LYS A 173 7.82 4.86 13.57
N LEU A 174 8.12 3.81 12.81
CA LEU A 174 9.10 3.80 11.70
C LEU A 174 8.53 4.26 10.35
N GLY A 175 7.23 4.59 10.30
CA GLY A 175 6.50 4.94 9.09
C GLY A 175 5.58 3.82 8.58
N ASP A 176 4.85 4.08 7.51
CA ASP A 176 3.84 3.16 6.96
C ASP A 176 4.43 1.97 6.20
N ALA A 177 5.59 2.18 5.57
CA ALA A 177 6.42 1.11 5.03
C ALA A 177 7.91 1.47 5.04
N LEU A 178 8.74 0.42 5.06
CA LEU A 178 10.18 0.51 4.86
C LEU A 178 10.57 -0.23 3.59
N LEU A 179 11.54 0.32 2.87
CA LEU A 179 12.23 -0.33 1.78
C LEU A 179 13.52 -0.90 2.35
N ILE A 180 13.61 -2.23 2.36
CA ILE A 180 14.68 -2.98 2.99
C ILE A 180 15.42 -3.76 1.91
N GLY A 181 16.69 -3.39 1.69
CA GLY A 181 17.60 -4.07 0.79
C GLY A 181 18.53 -5.04 1.54
N PRO A 182 19.56 -5.59 0.88
CA PRO A 182 20.51 -6.52 1.49
C PRO A 182 21.23 -5.94 2.72
N ASP A 183 21.55 -4.64 2.70
CA ASP A 183 22.27 -3.95 3.78
C ASP A 183 21.35 -3.36 4.87
N GLY A 184 20.05 -3.65 4.80
CA GLY A 184 19.04 -3.14 5.73
C GLY A 184 18.12 -2.07 5.16
N PRO A 185 17.41 -1.31 6.03
CA PRO A 185 16.48 -0.28 5.59
C PRO A 185 17.23 0.89 4.93
N TYR A 186 16.87 1.21 3.69
CA TYR A 186 17.50 2.31 2.93
C TYR A 186 16.54 3.46 2.62
N ARG A 187 15.24 3.27 2.83
CA ARG A 187 14.23 4.32 2.63
C ARG A 187 12.95 4.04 3.40
N LEU A 188 12.37 5.10 3.94
CA LEU A 188 11.05 5.12 4.56
C LEU A 188 10.00 5.63 3.57
N ILE A 189 8.82 5.01 3.56
CA ILE A 189 7.66 5.49 2.84
C ILE A 189 6.58 5.84 3.88
N GLU A 190 6.15 7.10 3.88
CA GLU A 190 5.01 7.55 4.68
C GLU A 190 3.88 7.98 3.74
N VAL A 191 2.69 7.43 3.96
CA VAL A 191 1.49 7.72 3.18
C VAL A 191 0.60 8.62 4.01
N LEU A 192 0.72 9.92 3.75
CA LEU A 192 0.20 10.93 4.66
C LEU A 192 -1.25 11.27 4.31
N GLY A 193 -2.15 11.03 5.25
CA GLY A 193 -3.51 11.58 5.23
C GLY A 193 -3.56 13.02 5.77
N ARG A 194 -4.53 13.33 6.63
CA ARG A 194 -4.57 14.62 7.36
C ARG A 194 -3.59 14.60 8.53
N TYR A 195 -2.33 14.91 8.26
CA TYR A 195 -1.29 15.00 9.28
C TYR A 195 -1.01 16.45 9.64
N THR A 196 -0.71 16.70 10.91
CA THR A 196 -0.27 18.01 11.40
C THR A 196 1.21 18.20 11.08
N ALA A 197 1.65 19.46 11.02
CA ALA A 197 3.07 19.79 10.89
C ALA A 197 3.94 19.10 11.95
N LYS A 198 3.40 18.91 13.17
CA LYS A 198 4.09 18.18 14.25
C LYS A 198 4.44 16.75 13.88
N HIS A 199 3.55 16.01 13.21
CA HIS A 199 3.87 14.65 12.79
C HIS A 199 4.92 14.62 11.68
N ILE A 200 4.87 15.56 10.74
CA ILE A 200 5.88 15.66 9.66
C ILE A 200 7.25 15.99 10.27
N GLN A 201 7.30 16.88 11.25
CA GLN A 201 8.52 17.21 11.97
C GLN A 201 9.06 15.99 12.73
N ALA A 202 8.21 15.28 13.48
CA ALA A 202 8.63 14.08 14.21
C ALA A 202 9.18 12.98 13.28
N LEU A 203 8.56 12.79 12.11
CA LEU A 203 9.08 11.90 11.08
C LEU A 203 10.44 12.36 10.56
N HIS A 204 10.59 13.65 10.28
CA HIS A 204 11.85 14.21 9.80
C HIS A 204 12.96 14.05 10.84
N ASP A 205 12.71 14.40 12.11
CA ASP A 205 13.68 14.29 13.19
C ASP A 205 14.14 12.84 13.36
N PHE A 206 13.20 11.88 13.30
CA PHE A 206 13.49 10.46 13.33
C PHE A 206 14.37 10.03 12.15
N SER A 207 13.98 10.39 10.92
CA SER A 207 14.71 10.04 9.71
C SER A 207 16.09 10.68 9.66
N ALA A 208 16.22 11.93 10.08
CA ALA A 208 17.49 12.66 10.12
C ALA A 208 18.45 12.05 11.13
N ALA A 209 17.97 11.70 12.34
CA ALA A 209 18.79 11.06 13.36
C ALA A 209 19.32 9.68 12.94
N LYS A 210 18.64 8.99 12.03
CA LYS A 210 19.05 7.68 11.49
C LYS A 210 19.66 7.74 10.09
N GLU A 211 19.87 8.95 9.56
CA GLU A 211 20.29 9.19 8.18
C GLU A 211 19.46 8.44 7.13
N LEU A 212 18.18 8.19 7.43
CA LEU A 212 17.28 7.36 6.63
C LEU A 212 16.44 8.24 5.68
N PRO A 213 16.67 8.18 4.35
CA PRO A 213 15.86 8.90 3.38
C PRO A 213 14.38 8.54 3.47
N TYR A 214 13.50 9.46 3.09
CA TYR A 214 12.06 9.18 3.08
C TYR A 214 11.31 9.81 1.91
N GLU A 215 10.21 9.19 1.55
CA GLU A 215 9.21 9.72 0.62
C GLU A 215 7.88 9.95 1.35
N LEU A 216 7.30 11.13 1.15
CA LEU A 216 5.95 11.44 1.60
C LEU A 216 5.00 11.33 0.41
N TRP A 217 4.03 10.44 0.52
CA TRP A 217 3.05 10.16 -0.53
C TRP A 217 1.68 10.75 -0.21
#